data_AF-A0A937TB76-F1
#
_entry.id   AF-A0A937TB76-F1
#
_cell.length_a   1.000
_cell.length_b   1.000
_cell.length_c   1.000
_cell.angle_alpha   90.00
_cell.angle_beta   90.00
_cell.angle_gamma   90.00
#
_symmetry.space_group_name_H-M   'P 1'
#
loop_
_entity.id
_entity.type
_entity.pdbx_description
1 polymer ?
#
loop_
_entity_poly.entity_id
_entity_poly.type
_entity_poly.pdbx_seq_one_letter_code
_entity_poly.pdbx_strand_id
1 'polypeptide(L)' 'MRQHLGFLKVSSAVVKVAAWIFLLLGISGSILIVAGKVPDKSILEGLINLAAAVFFFFFFFLIAKIADLLIKIINEIKKE' A
#
# COMPACT_ATOMS: atom_id res chain seq x y z
N MET A 1 -27.74 0.70 5.09
CA MET A 1 -26.79 1.78 5.45
C MET A 1 -25.61 1.37 6.35
N ARG A 2 -25.73 0.52 7.39
CA ARG A 2 -24.55 0.00 8.16
C ARG A 2 -23.58 -0.85 7.31
N GLN A 3 -24.09 -1.51 6.26
CA GLN A 3 -23.28 -2.33 5.35
C GLN A 3 -22.23 -1.53 4.55
N HIS A 4 -22.50 -0.26 4.19
CA HIS A 4 -21.52 0.55 3.43
C HIS A 4 -20.33 0.99 4.28
N LEU A 5 -20.52 1.19 5.59
CA LEU A 5 -19.42 1.46 6.52
C LEU A 5 -18.59 0.20 6.80
N GLY A 6 -19.24 -0.96 6.85
CA GLY A 6 -18.55 -2.25 6.85
C GLY A 6 -17.72 -2.44 5.59
N PHE A 7 -18.28 -2.13 4.41
CA PHE A 7 -17.59 -2.19 3.13
C PHE A 7 -16.38 -1.25 3.07
N LEU A 8 -16.51 0.00 3.51
CA LEU A 8 -15.38 0.95 3.55
C LEU A 8 -14.27 0.48 4.51
N LYS A 9 -14.64 -0.12 5.65
CA LYS A 9 -13.66 -0.63 6.62
C LYS A 9 -12.92 -1.85 6.09
N VAL A 10 -13.64 -2.76 5.42
CA VAL A 10 -13.05 -3.93 4.77
C VAL A 10 -12.19 -3.51 3.58
N SER A 11 -12.64 -2.56 2.75
CA SER A 11 -11.85 -2.07 1.61
C SER A 11 -10.57 -1.37 2.05
N SER A 12 -10.60 -0.54 3.11
CA SER A 12 -9.39 0.05 3.71
C SER A 12 -8.40 -1.03 4.19
N ALA A 13 -8.90 -2.06 4.87
CA ALA A 13 -8.06 -3.17 5.33
C ALA A 13 -7.45 -3.94 4.14
N VAL A 14 -8.24 -4.22 3.10
CA VAL A 14 -7.77 -4.89 1.88
C VAL A 14 -6.70 -4.05 1.17
N VAL A 15 -6.89 -2.73 1.06
CA VAL A 15 -5.90 -1.83 0.44
C VAL A 15 -4.60 -1.79 1.25
N LYS A 16 -4.66 -1.82 2.59
CA LYS A 16 -3.44 -1.94 3.42
C LYS A 16 -2.73 -3.26 3.18
N VAL A 17 -3.46 -4.37 3.16
CA VAL A 17 -2.87 -5.70 2.94
C VAL A 17 -2.23 -5.76 1.55
N ALA A 18 -2.91 -5.25 0.52
CA ALA A 18 -2.37 -5.14 -0.82
C ALA A 18 -1.10 -4.28 -0.85
N ALA A 19 -1.08 -3.14 -0.16
CA ALA A 19 0.12 -2.30 -0.05
C ALA A 19 1.31 -3.08 0.51
N TRP A 20 1.12 -3.81 1.61
CA TRP A 20 2.17 -4.64 2.22
C TRP A 20 2.67 -5.74 1.28
N ILE A 21 1.77 -6.39 0.53
CA ILE A 21 2.15 -7.39 -0.48
C ILE A 21 3.00 -6.74 -1.58
N PHE A 22 2.57 -5.60 -2.11
CA PHE A 22 3.32 -4.85 -3.12
C PHE A 22 4.69 -4.42 -2.61
N LEU A 23 4.80 -3.99 -1.35
CA LEU A 23 6.07 -3.64 -0.74
C LEU A 23 7.00 -4.86 -0.66
N LEU A 24 6.52 -6.00 -0.17
CA LEU A 24 7.33 -7.22 -0.06
C LEU A 24 7.81 -7.72 -1.42
N LEU A 25 6.94 -7.69 -2.44
CA LEU A 25 7.30 -8.05 -3.81
C LEU A 25 8.29 -7.04 -4.41
N GLY A 26 8.08 -5.75 -4.19
CA GLY A 26 8.98 -4.70 -4.66
C GLY A 26 10.38 -4.80 -4.03
N ILE A 27 10.45 -5.02 -2.72
CA ILE A 27 11.71 -5.20 -1.99
C ILE A 27 12.43 -6.46 -2.47
N SER A 28 11.75 -7.61 -2.54
CA SER A 28 12.38 -8.86 -2.99
C SER A 28 12.87 -8.77 -4.44
N GLY A 29 12.07 -8.17 -5.33
CA GLY A 29 12.48 -7.89 -6.71
C GLY A 29 13.70 -6.97 -6.79
N SER A 30 13.72 -5.88 -6.04
CA SER A 30 14.86 -4.96 -5.98
C SER A 30 16.11 -5.61 -5.40
N ILE A 31 16.00 -6.45 -4.37
CA ILE A 31 17.12 -7.20 -3.81
C ILE A 31 17.71 -8.14 -4.87
N LEU A 32 16.87 -8.85 -5.63
CA LEU A 32 17.34 -9.75 -6.70
C LEU A 32 18.08 -8.98 -7.81
N ILE A 33 17.60 -7.78 -8.17
CA ILE A 33 18.27 -6.92 -9.15
C ILE A 33 19.62 -6.44 -8.61
N VAL A 34 19.67 -5.92 -7.38
CA VAL A 34 20.90 -5.42 -6.76
C VAL A 34 21.91 -6.55 -6.51
N ALA A 35 21.45 -7.76 -6.21
CA ALA A 35 22.29 -8.94 -6.05
C ALA A 35 22.82 -9.51 -7.39
N GLY A 36 22.52 -8.88 -8.52
CA GLY A 36 22.96 -9.32 -9.84
C GLY A 36 22.34 -10.64 -10.30
N LYS A 37 21.22 -11.05 -9.70
CA LYS A 37 20.50 -12.28 -10.05
C LYS A 37 19.58 -12.10 -11.26
N VAL A 38 19.41 -10.86 -11.74
CA VAL A 38 18.62 -10.51 -12.92
C VAL A 38 19.58 -10.06 -14.03
N PRO A 39 19.73 -10.83 -15.12
CA PRO A 39 20.50 -10.42 -16.29
C PRO A 39 19.95 -9.11 -16.88
N ASP A 40 20.81 -8.32 -17.52
CA ASP A 40 20.45 -7.08 -18.22
C ASP A 40 19.86 -5.95 -17.37
N LYS A 41 19.93 -6.04 -16.04
CA LYS A 41 19.52 -4.96 -15.13
C LYS A 41 20.67 -4.39 -14.33
N SER A 42 20.75 -3.06 -14.32
CA SER A 42 21.74 -2.34 -13.52
C SER A 42 21.31 -2.22 -12.04
N ILE A 43 22.29 -2.04 -11.15
CA ILE A 43 22.04 -1.78 -9.72
C ILE A 43 21.17 -0.51 -9.53
N LEU A 44 21.38 0.50 -10.38
CA LEU A 44 20.59 1.73 -10.42
C LEU A 44 19.11 1.46 -10.68
N GLU A 45 18.77 0.55 -11.61
CA GLU A 45 17.38 0.14 -11.83
C GLU A 45 16.78 -0.57 -10.62
N GLY A 46 17.57 -1.37 -9.89
CA GLY A 46 17.13 -2.00 -8.64
C GLY A 46 16.79 -0.98 -7.55
N LEU A 47 17.62 0.07 -7.42
CA LEU A 47 17.39 1.20 -6.51
C LEU A 47 16.15 2.03 -6.91
N ILE A 48 15.98 2.32 -8.20
CA ILE A 48 14.80 3.04 -8.71
C ILE A 48 13.54 2.21 -8.47
N ASN A 49 13.58 0.90 -8.74
CA ASN A 49 12.47 0.00 -8.46
C ASN A 49 12.13 -0.04 -6.96
N LEU A 50 13.14 0.01 -6.09
CA LEU A 50 12.94 0.04 -4.64
C LEU A 50 12.27 1.35 -4.22
N ALA A 51 12.75 2.48 -4.72
CA ALA A 51 12.16 3.79 -4.46
C ALA A 51 10.70 3.87 -4.94
N ALA A 52 10.41 3.34 -6.14
CA ALA A 52 9.05 3.26 -6.66
C ALA A 52 8.17 2.37 -5.77
N ALA A 53 8.63 1.20 -5.36
CA ALA A 53 7.89 0.30 -4.47
C ALA A 53 7.54 0.95 -3.12
N VAL A 54 8.51 1.66 -2.51
CA VAL A 54 8.29 2.42 -1.27
C VAL A 54 7.27 3.55 -1.48
N PHE A 55 7.38 4.28 -2.59
CA PHE A 55 6.43 5.33 -2.94
C PHE A 55 5.00 4.79 -3.08
N PHE A 56 4.80 3.71 -3.85
CA PHE A 56 3.49 3.09 -4.02
C PHE A 56 2.93 2.55 -2.70
N PHE A 57 3.77 1.94 -1.86
CA PHE A 57 3.36 1.52 -0.52
C PHE A 57 2.81 2.68 0.30
N PHE A 58 3.55 3.78 0.38
CA PHE A 58 3.11 4.97 1.12
C PHE A 58 1.82 5.55 0.53
N PHE A 59 1.72 5.60 -0.81
CA PHE A 59 0.53 6.08 -1.49
C PHE A 59 -0.72 5.26 -1.15
N PHE A 60 -0.65 3.93 -1.27
CA PHE A 60 -1.77 3.06 -0.91
C PHE A 60 -2.09 3.10 0.59
N PHE A 61 -1.06 3.16 1.43
CA PHE A 61 -1.24 3.28 2.87
C PHE A 61 -1.93 4.60 3.26
N LEU A 62 -1.59 5.71 2.60
CA LEU A 62 -2.22 7.01 2.77
C LEU A 62 -3.71 6.95 2.38
N ILE A 63 -4.03 6.35 1.24
CA ILE A 63 -5.43 6.18 0.80
C ILE A 63 -6.24 5.40 1.84
N ALA A 64 -5.71 4.30 2.34
CA ALA A 64 -6.39 3.51 3.38
C ALA A 64 -6.56 4.30 4.69
N LYS A 65 -5.55 5.10 5.07
CA LYS A 65 -5.64 6.03 6.21
C LYS A 65 -6.75 7.07 6.02
N ILE A 66 -6.88 7.65 4.83
CA ILE A 66 -7.95 8.62 4.52
C ILE A 66 -9.32 7.94 4.61
N ALA A 67 -9.45 6.72 4.07
CA ALA A 67 -10.68 5.94 4.17
C ALA A 67 -11.07 5.65 5.63
N ASP A 68 -10.11 5.25 6.47
CA ASP A 68 -10.36 5.05 7.91
C ASP A 68 -10.82 6.35 8.60
N LEU A 69 -10.21 7.48 8.24
CA LEU A 69 -10.51 8.78 8.83
C LEU A 69 -11.92 9.24 8.44
N LEU A 70 -12.32 9.03 7.18
CA LEU A 70 -13.70 9.24 6.71
C LEU A 70 -14.70 8.38 7.47
N ILE A 71 -14.42 7.09 7.68
CA ILE A 71 -15.29 6.20 8.47
C ILE A 71 -15.42 6.72 9.91
N LYS A 72 -14.32 7.18 10.50
CA LYS A 72 -14.32 7.72 11.87
C LYS A 72 -15.20 8.96 11.96
N ILE A 73 -15.04 9.91 11.05
CA ILE A 73 -15.87 11.13 10.97
C ILE A 73 -17.36 10.76 10.82
N ILE A 74 -17.71 9.85 9.91
CA ILE A 74 -19.11 9.43 9.70
C ILE A 74 -19.70 8.79 10.97
N ASN A 75 -18.91 7.98 11.69
CA ASN A 75 -19.37 7.35 12.93
C ASN A 75 -19.52 8.35 14.09
N GLU A 76 -18.66 9.36 14.15
CA GLU A 76 -18.76 10.44 15.15
C GLU A 76 -20.03 11.29 14.90
N ILE A 77 -20.26 11.70 13.64
CA ILE A 77 -21.46 12.48 13.25
C ILE A 77 -22.76 11.71 13.48
N LYS A 78 -22.77 10.38 13.29
CA LYS A 78 -23.97 9.54 13.51
C LYS A 78 -24.26 9.21 14.98
N LYS A 79 -23.33 9.54 15.88
CA LYS A 79 -23.49 9.29 17.32
C LYS A 79 -24.21 10.45 18.03
N GLU A 80 -24.20 11.64 17.43
CA GLU A 80 -25.15 12.73 17.70
C GLU A 80 -26.46 12.52 16.93
#